data_AF-L7EB49-F1
#
_entry.id   AF-L7EB49-F1
#
_cell.length_a   1.000
_cell.length_b   1.000
_cell.length_c   1.000
_cell.angle_alpha   90.00
_cell.angle_beta   90.00
_cell.angle_gamma   90.00
#
_symmetry.space_group_name_H-M   'P 1'
#
loop_
_entity.id
_entity.type
_entity.pdbx_description
1 polymer ?
#
loop_
_entity_poly.entity_id
_entity_poly.type
_entity_poly.pdbx_seq_one_letter_code
_entity_poly.pdbx_strand_id
1 'polypeptide(L)'
;MIDRPLTLIIIDNDPIFRLGLVQALSQIENISIVTEGDLETIFALTLNPAPEIIIIDPLFDWSYCEILHSRYPESKIVLLTFPLDSRQQLIARELGIAGYIPKGTNLEQFITILGQISRDESHDVVPSPLTIANRPSLAPSHWLITAGRTGLNRIESELHLIDLHLNQQSLSGFDRFYWQGRKRELLAALWLVRKLIPLEGSYYNSASATPPIIINNIDRELPILSRERPLCVSAVFESTLAVIRSPLINRTKISFEIDVLQDNRQRELLYLVLDEIRKNVDEMRYLQVSSGELTSRLNLIIYDIWEKVTRKFLEINASVYDEISKGKLNEIILEEREAIQIEILNKIPFTLDLFSYLVYENSLTIDGVEYRANAPETIARAEIILQNLIHNIANAVTVIILNNFSESERIKQKLYRSEFLIARKLAKIRNELSWKYRRQQYWQEPKDIFESQYQLFHYSDGEIQSLAIYSPRQEELNSLTGIPWLVSIALELRDSLSPRLRAFFRVVGNGVVYILIQVIGRGIGLVIRGVLQGVGNTWQEVKGKKGS
;
A
#
# COMPACT_ATOMS: atom_id res chain seq x y z
N MET A 1 -19.00 31.05 -20.15
CA MET A 1 -17.82 31.72 -20.75
C MET A 1 -17.35 32.81 -19.80
N ILE A 2 -16.03 33.01 -19.72
CA ILE A 2 -15.39 34.06 -18.90
C ILE A 2 -15.28 35.30 -19.79
N ASP A 3 -16.10 36.31 -19.51
CA ASP A 3 -16.27 37.47 -20.41
C ASP A 3 -15.39 38.67 -20.00
N ARG A 4 -14.58 38.53 -18.94
CA ARG A 4 -13.66 39.56 -18.41
C ARG A 4 -12.30 38.95 -18.04
N PRO A 5 -11.18 39.70 -18.11
CA PRO A 5 -9.87 39.19 -17.72
C PRO A 5 -9.84 38.82 -16.23
N LEU A 6 -9.35 37.63 -15.89
CA LEU A 6 -9.16 37.14 -14.51
C LEU A 6 -7.67 36.95 -14.22
N THR A 7 -7.25 37.39 -13.03
CA THR A 7 -5.90 37.15 -12.51
C THR A 7 -5.91 36.01 -11.50
N LEU A 8 -5.13 34.97 -11.77
CA LEU A 8 -5.10 33.73 -10.99
C LEU A 8 -3.73 33.51 -10.34
N ILE A 9 -3.74 32.88 -9.17
CA ILE A 9 -2.58 32.22 -8.59
C ILE A 9 -2.90 30.75 -8.39
N ILE A 10 -1.92 29.90 -8.67
CA ILE A 10 -2.06 28.45 -8.51
C ILE A 10 -1.03 27.97 -7.49
N ILE A 11 -1.54 27.43 -6.39
CA ILE A 11 -0.77 26.87 -5.28
C ILE A 11 -1.04 25.38 -5.23
N ASP A 12 -0.08 24.59 -5.64
CA ASP A 12 -0.18 23.13 -5.61
C ASP A 12 1.22 22.56 -5.38
N ASN A 13 1.38 21.59 -4.49
CA ASN A 13 2.70 20.98 -4.25
C ASN A 13 3.10 19.97 -5.33
N ASP A 14 2.20 19.57 -6.24
CA ASP A 14 2.51 18.75 -7.42
C ASP A 14 2.99 19.63 -8.59
N PRO A 15 4.30 19.63 -8.93
CA PRO A 15 4.84 20.49 -9.98
C PRO A 15 4.34 20.11 -11.39
N ILE A 16 3.92 18.86 -11.62
CA ILE A 16 3.42 18.40 -12.93
C ILE A 16 1.97 18.86 -13.10
N PHE A 17 1.14 18.64 -12.08
CA PHE A 17 -0.25 19.10 -12.11
C PHE A 17 -0.33 20.62 -12.25
N ARG A 18 0.48 21.34 -11.48
CA ARG A 18 0.58 22.80 -11.54
C ARG A 18 0.97 23.30 -12.94
N LEU A 19 2.04 22.74 -13.52
CA LEU A 19 2.48 23.09 -14.88
C LEU A 19 1.41 22.75 -15.93
N GLY A 20 0.73 21.61 -15.80
CA GLY A 20 -0.35 21.21 -16.71
C GLY A 20 -1.55 22.15 -16.63
N LEU A 21 -1.96 22.55 -15.43
CA LEU A 21 -3.04 23.50 -15.21
C LEU A 21 -2.67 24.89 -15.72
N VAL A 22 -1.45 25.36 -15.44
CA VAL A 22 -0.95 26.64 -15.96
C VAL A 22 -0.94 26.64 -17.48
N GLN A 23 -0.43 25.58 -18.10
CA GLN A 23 -0.41 25.46 -19.55
C GLN A 23 -1.84 25.47 -20.15
N ALA A 24 -2.77 24.71 -19.56
CA ALA A 24 -4.15 24.66 -20.03
C ALA A 24 -4.88 26.00 -19.86
N LEU A 25 -4.68 26.68 -18.73
CA LEU A 25 -5.34 27.95 -18.45
C LEU A 25 -4.72 29.13 -19.21
N SER A 26 -3.41 29.09 -19.49
CA SER A 26 -2.72 30.10 -20.31
C SER A 26 -3.20 30.17 -21.76
N GLN A 27 -3.85 29.12 -22.25
CA GLN A 27 -4.41 29.04 -23.60
C GLN A 27 -5.83 29.64 -23.69
N ILE A 28 -6.42 30.03 -22.56
CA ILE A 28 -7.78 30.55 -22.50
C ILE A 28 -7.71 32.07 -22.54
N GLU A 29 -8.40 32.65 -23.52
CA GLU A 29 -8.59 34.10 -23.60
C GLU A 29 -9.24 34.60 -22.30
N ASN A 30 -8.76 35.74 -21.79
CA ASN A 30 -9.21 36.34 -20.53
C ASN A 30 -8.77 35.64 -19.23
N ILE A 31 -7.81 34.70 -19.27
CA ILE A 31 -7.15 34.21 -18.04
C ILE A 31 -5.67 34.62 -18.03
N SER A 32 -5.23 35.21 -16.93
CA SER A 32 -3.84 35.58 -16.70
C SER A 32 -3.35 34.98 -15.39
N ILE A 33 -2.23 34.28 -15.43
CA ILE A 33 -1.64 33.62 -14.25
C ILE A 33 -0.52 34.52 -13.73
N VAL A 34 -0.70 35.04 -12.53
CA VAL A 34 0.21 36.01 -11.89
C VAL A 34 1.45 35.30 -11.37
N THR A 35 1.27 34.15 -10.73
CA THR A 35 2.36 33.30 -10.26
C THR A 35 1.87 31.88 -9.99
N GLU A 36 2.80 30.93 -9.95
CA GLU A 36 2.58 29.54 -9.58
C GLU A 36 3.69 29.06 -8.65
N GLY A 37 3.36 28.15 -7.72
CA GLY A 37 4.36 27.56 -6.84
C GLY A 37 3.77 26.53 -5.89
N ASP A 38 4.65 25.92 -5.10
CA ASP A 38 4.22 25.19 -3.91
C ASP A 38 3.85 26.18 -2.78
N LEU A 39 3.31 25.65 -1.69
CA LEU A 39 2.89 26.45 -0.54
C LEU A 39 4.04 27.31 0.02
N GLU A 40 5.23 26.74 0.18
CA GLU A 40 6.38 27.45 0.74
C GLU A 40 6.83 28.61 -0.15
N THR A 41 6.88 28.39 -1.46
CA THR A 41 7.31 29.38 -2.45
C THR A 41 6.33 30.55 -2.51
N ILE A 42 5.03 30.27 -2.56
CA ILE A 42 4.01 31.34 -2.67
C ILE A 42 3.88 32.13 -1.37
N PHE A 43 4.01 31.48 -0.21
CA PHE A 43 3.94 32.18 1.08
C PHE A 43 5.17 33.05 1.35
N ALA A 44 6.31 32.78 0.70
CA ALA A 44 7.51 33.62 0.72
C ALA A 44 7.42 34.85 -0.18
N LEU A 45 6.41 34.94 -1.07
CA LEU A 45 6.22 36.05 -1.99
C LEU A 45 5.17 37.05 -1.48
N THR A 46 5.38 38.33 -1.80
CA THR A 46 4.39 39.40 -1.60
C THR A 46 3.88 39.87 -2.96
N LEU A 47 2.62 39.58 -3.25
CA LEU A 47 2.00 39.83 -4.55
C LEU A 47 1.36 41.22 -4.62
N ASN A 48 1.78 42.01 -5.61
CA ASN A 48 1.23 43.33 -5.92
C ASN A 48 1.20 43.54 -7.46
N PRO A 49 0.02 43.73 -8.08
CA PRO A 49 -1.33 43.75 -7.49
C PRO A 49 -1.78 42.38 -6.94
N ALA A 50 -2.77 42.38 -6.05
CA ALA A 50 -3.36 41.15 -5.51
C ALA A 50 -4.15 40.39 -6.60
N PRO A 51 -4.16 39.04 -6.57
CA PRO A 51 -4.90 38.24 -7.54
C PRO A 51 -6.42 38.31 -7.30
N GLU A 52 -7.22 38.11 -8.33
CA GLU A 52 -8.67 37.97 -8.16
C GLU A 52 -9.07 36.60 -7.58
N ILE A 53 -8.39 35.53 -8.00
CA ILE A 53 -8.68 34.17 -7.55
C ILE A 53 -7.39 33.46 -7.14
N ILE A 54 -7.42 32.81 -5.97
CA ILE A 54 -6.34 31.95 -5.47
C ILE A 54 -6.83 30.51 -5.51
N ILE A 55 -6.24 29.71 -6.39
CA ILE A 55 -6.50 28.28 -6.50
C ILE A 55 -5.48 27.56 -5.63
N ILE A 56 -5.95 26.78 -4.65
CA ILE A 56 -5.09 26.10 -3.70
C ILE A 56 -5.49 24.63 -3.52
N ASP A 57 -4.50 23.74 -3.52
CA ASP A 57 -4.64 22.41 -2.91
C ASP A 57 -4.06 22.45 -1.49
N PRO A 58 -4.90 22.44 -0.44
CA PRO A 58 -4.40 22.51 0.94
C PRO A 58 -3.77 21.20 1.42
N LEU A 59 -3.85 20.10 0.66
CA LEU A 59 -3.29 18.79 1.01
C LEU A 59 -3.57 18.37 2.47
N PHE A 60 -4.74 18.74 2.99
CA PHE A 60 -5.27 18.49 4.36
C PHE A 60 -5.07 19.58 5.43
N ASP A 61 -4.38 20.69 5.18
CA ASP A 61 -4.24 21.78 6.17
C ASP A 61 -5.00 23.05 5.75
N TRP A 62 -6.15 23.25 6.37
CA TRP A 62 -7.05 24.39 6.10
C TRP A 62 -6.54 25.71 6.68
N SER A 63 -5.56 25.68 7.59
CA SER A 63 -4.99 26.90 8.17
C SER A 63 -4.32 27.79 7.12
N TYR A 64 -3.86 27.21 6.01
CA TYR A 64 -3.35 27.97 4.86
C TYR A 64 -4.42 28.85 4.20
N CYS A 65 -5.68 28.42 4.20
CA CYS A 65 -6.77 29.22 3.67
C CYS A 65 -7.03 30.45 4.55
N GLU A 66 -6.98 30.30 5.88
CA GLU A 66 -7.13 31.41 6.84
C GLU A 66 -6.01 32.45 6.69
N ILE A 67 -4.76 31.99 6.49
CA ILE A 67 -3.62 32.87 6.29
C ILE A 67 -3.74 33.62 4.95
N LEU A 68 -4.16 32.95 3.89
CA LEU A 68 -4.38 33.58 2.58
C LEU A 68 -5.51 34.59 2.63
N HIS A 69 -6.60 34.28 3.31
CA HIS A 69 -7.73 35.19 3.51
C HIS A 69 -7.31 36.44 4.30
N SER A 70 -6.47 36.28 5.32
CA SER A 70 -5.91 37.39 6.09
C SER A 70 -4.97 38.27 5.27
N ARG A 71 -4.22 37.68 4.33
CA ARG A 71 -3.22 38.38 3.50
C ARG A 71 -3.82 39.03 2.26
N TYR A 72 -4.87 38.44 1.70
CA TYR A 72 -5.56 38.86 0.48
C TYR A 72 -7.08 38.83 0.66
N PRO A 73 -7.66 39.76 1.44
CA PRO A 73 -9.07 39.72 1.82
C PRO A 73 -10.05 39.89 0.65
N GLU A 74 -9.63 40.54 -0.43
CA GLU A 74 -10.44 40.76 -1.64
C GLU A 74 -10.32 39.60 -2.66
N SER A 75 -9.43 38.63 -2.42
CA SER A 75 -9.20 37.50 -3.33
C SER A 75 -10.14 36.33 -3.03
N LYS A 76 -10.73 35.74 -4.07
CA LYS A 76 -11.59 34.56 -3.95
C LYS A 76 -10.75 33.30 -3.85
N ILE A 77 -10.87 32.55 -2.75
CA ILE A 77 -10.14 31.30 -2.55
C ILE A 77 -10.96 30.13 -3.13
N VAL A 78 -10.35 29.36 -4.02
CA VAL A 78 -10.95 28.19 -4.66
C VAL A 78 -10.10 26.96 -4.36
N LEU A 79 -10.75 25.94 -3.83
CA LEU A 79 -10.09 24.67 -3.53
C LEU A 79 -10.00 23.83 -4.80
N LEU A 80 -8.80 23.36 -5.10
CA LEU A 80 -8.57 22.37 -6.15
C LEU A 80 -7.96 21.12 -5.53
N THR A 81 -8.81 20.27 -4.97
CA THR A 81 -8.38 19.10 -4.20
C THR A 81 -9.22 17.87 -4.53
N PHE A 82 -8.91 16.73 -3.94
CA PHE A 82 -9.69 15.49 -4.13
C PHE A 82 -11.16 15.65 -3.70
N PRO A 83 -12.08 14.77 -4.14
CA PRO A 83 -13.49 14.77 -3.72
C PRO A 83 -13.68 15.03 -2.22
N LEU A 84 -14.30 16.17 -1.88
CA LEU A 84 -14.64 16.52 -0.50
C LEU A 84 -16.00 15.94 -0.11
N ASP A 85 -16.12 15.41 1.10
CA ASP A 85 -17.40 14.97 1.66
C ASP A 85 -18.30 16.18 2.01
N SER A 86 -19.59 15.92 2.31
CA SER A 86 -20.56 16.98 2.61
C SER A 86 -20.20 17.81 3.85
N ARG A 87 -19.46 17.25 4.81
CA ARG A 87 -19.04 17.95 6.03
C ARG A 87 -17.87 18.89 5.75
N GLN A 88 -16.90 18.45 4.98
CA GLN A 88 -15.76 19.25 4.52
C GLN A 88 -16.20 20.40 3.62
N GLN A 89 -17.21 20.18 2.77
CA GLN A 89 -17.83 21.26 1.99
C GLN A 89 -18.53 22.31 2.87
N LEU A 90 -19.18 21.88 3.96
CA LEU A 90 -19.78 22.80 4.94
C LEU A 90 -18.71 23.63 5.66
N ILE A 91 -17.63 22.97 6.14
CA ILE A 91 -16.50 23.64 6.79
C ILE A 91 -15.83 24.65 5.84
N ALA A 92 -15.63 24.27 4.57
CA ALA A 92 -15.08 25.18 3.57
C ALA A 92 -15.95 26.44 3.40
N ARG A 93 -17.28 26.28 3.39
CA ARG A 93 -18.21 27.42 3.32
C ARG A 93 -18.14 28.30 4.58
N GLU A 94 -18.07 27.70 5.77
CA GLU A 94 -17.92 28.45 7.03
C GLU A 94 -16.62 29.26 7.10
N LEU A 95 -15.56 28.76 6.46
CA LEU A 95 -14.25 29.44 6.35
C LEU A 95 -14.20 30.53 5.26
N GLY A 96 -15.32 30.82 4.58
CA GLY A 96 -15.39 31.86 3.56
C GLY A 96 -14.74 31.47 2.22
N ILE A 97 -14.57 30.17 1.96
CA ILE A 97 -14.02 29.68 0.69
C ILE A 97 -15.06 29.86 -0.42
N ALA A 98 -14.66 30.50 -1.52
CA ALA A 98 -15.55 30.91 -2.60
C ALA A 98 -16.00 29.75 -3.49
N GLY A 99 -15.24 28.66 -3.56
CA GLY A 99 -15.64 27.49 -4.33
C GLY A 99 -14.71 26.29 -4.19
N TYR A 100 -15.17 25.16 -4.73
CA TYR A 100 -14.46 23.89 -4.73
C TYR A 100 -14.54 23.23 -6.10
N ILE A 101 -13.41 22.75 -6.60
CA ILE A 101 -13.27 22.03 -7.85
C ILE A 101 -12.54 20.71 -7.58
N PRO A 102 -13.17 19.55 -7.83
CA PRO A 102 -12.47 18.27 -7.73
C PRO A 102 -11.32 18.15 -8.72
N LYS A 103 -10.17 17.65 -8.27
CA LYS A 103 -9.09 17.20 -9.18
C LYS A 103 -9.63 16.11 -10.10
N GLY A 104 -9.45 16.29 -11.42
CA GLY A 104 -10.03 15.42 -12.46
C GLY A 104 -11.26 15.99 -13.17
N THR A 105 -11.76 17.16 -12.75
CA THR A 105 -12.78 17.92 -13.50
C THR A 105 -12.25 18.27 -14.88
N ASN A 106 -13.07 18.11 -15.93
CA ASN A 106 -12.67 18.45 -17.29
C ASN A 106 -12.46 19.97 -17.44
N LEU A 107 -11.65 20.40 -18.41
CA LEU A 107 -11.28 21.82 -18.55
C LEU A 107 -12.50 22.72 -18.83
N GLU A 108 -13.48 22.27 -19.60
CA GLU A 108 -14.68 23.06 -19.93
C GLU A 108 -15.56 23.33 -18.70
N GLN A 109 -15.76 22.31 -17.86
CA GLN A 109 -16.47 22.40 -16.59
C GLN A 109 -15.67 23.23 -15.59
N PHE A 110 -14.35 23.07 -15.55
CA PHE A 110 -13.45 23.86 -14.71
C PHE A 110 -13.58 25.37 -15.01
N ILE A 111 -13.55 25.75 -16.29
CA ILE A 111 -13.75 27.13 -16.75
C ILE A 111 -15.14 27.63 -16.39
N THR A 112 -16.15 26.77 -16.54
CA THR A 112 -17.54 27.13 -16.21
C THR A 112 -17.68 27.46 -14.72
N ILE A 113 -17.12 26.59 -13.87
CA ILE A 113 -17.09 26.76 -12.41
C ILE A 113 -16.31 28.03 -12.03
N LEU A 114 -15.11 28.23 -12.58
CA LEU A 114 -14.34 29.45 -12.32
C LEU A 114 -15.09 30.71 -12.74
N GLY A 115 -15.79 30.68 -13.88
CA GLY A 115 -16.61 31.79 -14.34
C GLY A 115 -17.76 32.11 -13.37
N GLN A 116 -18.42 31.09 -12.84
CA GLN A 116 -19.50 31.23 -11.84
C GLN A 116 -18.97 31.82 -10.53
N ILE A 117 -17.86 31.29 -10.02
CA ILE A 117 -17.19 31.79 -8.81
C ILE A 117 -16.77 33.26 -8.98
N SER A 118 -16.27 33.63 -10.16
CA SER A 118 -15.87 35.02 -10.44
C SER A 118 -17.04 36.02 -10.34
N ARG A 119 -18.28 35.57 -10.57
CA ARG A 119 -19.52 36.38 -10.54
C ARG A 119 -20.30 36.29 -9.21
N ASP A 120 -19.78 35.58 -8.21
CA ASP A 120 -20.47 35.32 -6.92
C ASP A 120 -21.80 34.56 -7.08
N GLU A 121 -21.92 33.75 -8.13
CA GLU A 121 -23.06 32.85 -8.31
C GLU A 121 -22.88 31.62 -7.40
N SER A 122 -23.85 31.36 -6.53
CA SER A 122 -23.82 30.27 -5.56
C SER A 122 -23.77 28.89 -6.23
N HIS A 123 -22.79 28.08 -5.85
CA HIS A 123 -22.63 26.69 -6.29
C HIS A 123 -23.44 25.73 -5.40
N ASP A 124 -24.55 25.20 -5.94
CA ASP A 124 -25.16 23.97 -5.44
C ASP A 124 -24.82 22.81 -6.38
N VAL A 125 -23.90 21.95 -5.95
CA VAL A 125 -23.62 20.69 -6.66
C VAL A 125 -24.74 19.71 -6.29
N VAL A 126 -25.80 19.69 -7.10
CA VAL A 126 -26.76 18.58 -7.11
C VAL A 126 -26.12 17.42 -7.89
N PRO A 127 -25.97 16.21 -7.32
CA PRO A 127 -25.64 15.04 -8.12
C PRO A 127 -26.86 14.70 -8.98
N SER A 128 -26.81 14.96 -10.28
CA SER A 128 -27.88 14.54 -11.19
C SER A 128 -27.85 13.01 -11.36
N PRO A 129 -28.98 12.30 -11.16
CA PRO A 129 -29.08 10.87 -11.37
C PRO A 129 -29.40 10.54 -12.84
N LEU A 130 -28.88 9.38 -13.28
CA LEU A 130 -29.19 8.60 -14.50
C LEU A 130 -28.52 9.04 -15.82
N THR A 131 -27.54 8.25 -16.26
CA THR A 131 -27.72 7.37 -17.44
C THR A 131 -26.79 6.16 -17.30
N ILE A 132 -27.39 4.98 -17.17
CA ILE A 132 -26.75 3.68 -17.35
C ILE A 132 -26.35 3.61 -18.84
N ALA A 133 -25.08 3.86 -19.14
CA ALA A 133 -24.48 3.55 -20.43
C ALA A 133 -23.18 2.77 -20.16
N ASN A 134 -23.22 1.50 -20.54
CA ASN A 134 -22.13 0.57 -20.81
C ASN A 134 -20.74 0.87 -20.23
N ARG A 135 -20.29 -0.06 -19.37
CA ARG A 135 -18.89 -0.26 -18.99
C ARG A 135 -17.90 0.00 -20.14
N PRO A 136 -16.81 0.74 -19.91
CA PRO A 136 -15.51 0.34 -20.39
C PRO A 136 -14.80 -0.40 -19.26
N SER A 137 -14.62 -1.71 -19.47
CA SER A 137 -13.54 -2.46 -18.86
C SER A 137 -12.19 -1.95 -19.39
N LEU A 138 -11.19 -1.91 -18.50
CA LEU A 138 -9.74 -1.84 -18.75
C LEU A 138 -9.18 -0.53 -19.35
N ALA A 139 -8.37 0.20 -18.55
CA ALA A 139 -7.13 0.84 -19.03
C ALA A 139 -6.21 1.24 -17.85
N PRO A 140 -4.88 0.98 -17.93
CA PRO A 140 -3.90 1.55 -17.02
C PRO A 140 -3.88 3.08 -17.16
N SER A 141 -3.50 3.74 -16.08
CA SER A 141 -3.48 5.19 -15.94
C SER A 141 -2.95 5.94 -17.18
N HIS A 142 -3.84 6.67 -17.85
CA HIS A 142 -3.62 7.41 -19.10
C HIS A 142 -2.38 8.33 -19.04
N TRP A 143 -2.00 8.85 -17.87
CA TRP A 143 -0.82 9.70 -17.69
C TRP A 143 0.52 9.01 -17.99
N LEU A 144 0.67 7.71 -17.71
CA LEU A 144 1.91 6.96 -18.02
C LEU A 144 2.11 6.80 -19.54
N ILE A 145 1.01 6.66 -20.28
CA ILE A 145 1.02 6.56 -21.74
C ILE A 145 1.31 7.93 -22.37
N THR A 146 0.75 9.01 -21.84
CA THR A 146 1.00 10.38 -22.34
C THR A 146 2.40 10.90 -21.98
N ALA A 147 2.84 10.75 -20.72
CA ALA A 147 4.19 11.11 -20.27
C ALA A 147 5.26 10.23 -20.94
N GLY A 148 4.91 8.97 -21.19
CA GLY A 148 5.70 8.06 -21.97
C GLY A 148 5.88 8.50 -23.43
N ARG A 149 4.81 8.87 -24.13
CA ARG A 149 4.88 9.33 -25.54
C ARG A 149 5.61 10.68 -25.69
N THR A 150 5.42 11.63 -24.77
CA THR A 150 6.14 12.91 -24.82
C THR A 150 7.63 12.77 -24.48
N GLY A 151 7.96 11.89 -23.51
CA GLY A 151 9.34 11.53 -23.19
C GLY A 151 10.04 10.79 -24.33
N LEU A 152 9.37 9.83 -24.98
CA LEU A 152 9.89 9.11 -26.14
C LEU A 152 10.19 10.05 -27.32
N ASN A 153 9.26 10.94 -27.67
CA ASN A 153 9.47 11.90 -28.77
C ASN A 153 10.63 12.88 -28.50
N ARG A 154 10.86 13.22 -27.22
CA ARG A 154 11.99 14.08 -26.81
C ARG A 154 13.33 13.34 -26.81
N ILE A 155 13.35 12.07 -26.38
CA ILE A 155 14.55 11.24 -26.45
C ILE A 155 14.92 10.95 -27.92
N GLU A 156 13.93 10.70 -28.77
CA GLU A 156 14.14 10.46 -30.21
C GLU A 156 14.62 11.72 -30.95
N SER A 157 14.08 12.90 -30.61
CA SER A 157 14.55 14.16 -31.19
C SER A 157 15.96 14.52 -30.73
N GLU A 158 16.31 14.30 -29.45
CA GLU A 158 17.69 14.48 -28.96
C GLU A 158 18.66 13.47 -29.59
N LEU A 159 18.25 12.20 -29.77
CA LEU A 159 19.07 11.21 -30.48
C LEU A 159 19.35 11.63 -31.92
N HIS A 160 18.36 12.19 -32.61
CA HIS A 160 18.52 12.70 -33.97
C HIS A 160 19.47 13.90 -34.02
N LEU A 161 19.41 14.81 -33.04
CA LEU A 161 20.35 15.94 -32.94
C LEU A 161 21.79 15.49 -32.62
N ILE A 162 21.95 14.45 -31.80
CA ILE A 162 23.26 13.86 -31.49
C ILE A 162 23.85 13.16 -32.71
N ASP A 163 23.03 12.47 -33.51
CA ASP A 163 23.48 11.83 -34.75
C ASP A 163 23.88 12.85 -35.81
N LEU A 164 23.19 13.99 -35.89
CA LEU A 164 23.62 15.12 -36.73
C LEU A 164 24.94 15.73 -36.25
N HIS A 165 25.15 15.85 -34.94
CA HIS A 165 26.42 16.33 -34.37
C HIS A 165 27.58 15.37 -34.65
N LEU A 166 27.38 14.06 -34.43
CA LEU A 166 28.41 13.04 -34.64
C LEU A 166 28.85 12.88 -36.11
N ASN A 167 28.00 13.29 -37.06
CA ASN A 167 28.26 13.26 -38.50
C ASN A 167 28.95 14.52 -39.04
N GLN A 168 29.15 15.57 -38.24
CA GLN A 168 29.92 16.75 -38.67
C GLN A 168 31.43 16.44 -38.69
N GLN A 169 32.13 16.91 -39.73
CA GLN A 169 33.50 16.48 -40.06
C GLN A 169 34.62 17.05 -39.14
N SER A 170 34.31 17.76 -38.05
CA SER A 170 35.32 18.48 -37.25
C SER A 170 35.17 18.33 -35.72
N LEU A 171 34.83 17.15 -35.21
CA LEU A 171 34.76 16.89 -33.76
C LEU A 171 36.10 16.37 -33.19
N SER A 172 36.51 16.92 -32.04
CA SER A 172 37.65 16.41 -31.25
C SER A 172 37.39 14.99 -30.73
N GLY A 173 38.45 14.20 -30.50
CA GLY A 173 38.32 12.81 -30.03
C GLY A 173 37.59 12.68 -28.68
N PHE A 174 37.75 13.65 -27.79
CA PHE A 174 37.03 13.71 -26.51
C PHE A 174 35.56 14.06 -26.69
N ASP A 175 35.23 15.00 -27.57
CA ASP A 175 33.85 15.37 -27.85
C ASP A 175 33.10 14.21 -28.49
N ARG A 176 33.74 13.48 -29.41
CA ARG A 176 33.17 12.27 -30.01
C ARG A 176 32.90 11.20 -28.94
N PHE A 177 33.79 11.01 -27.98
CA PHE A 177 33.58 10.06 -26.88
C PHE A 177 32.43 10.50 -25.95
N TYR A 178 32.37 11.78 -25.60
CA TYR A 178 31.29 12.35 -24.79
C TYR A 178 29.92 12.17 -25.47
N TRP A 179 29.80 12.55 -26.75
CA TRP A 179 28.56 12.41 -27.51
C TRP A 179 28.17 10.95 -27.75
N GLN A 180 29.14 10.03 -27.91
CA GLN A 180 28.87 8.59 -27.95
C GLN A 180 28.40 8.04 -26.60
N GLY A 181 28.96 8.54 -25.48
CA GLY A 181 28.50 8.22 -24.12
C GLY A 181 27.06 8.67 -23.90
N ARG A 182 26.76 9.93 -24.24
CA ARG A 182 25.43 10.50 -24.14
C ARG A 182 24.41 9.77 -25.03
N LYS A 183 24.82 9.35 -26.23
CA LYS A 183 24.00 8.51 -27.12
C LYS A 183 23.66 7.16 -26.47
N ARG A 184 24.62 6.49 -25.81
CA ARG A 184 24.39 5.22 -25.10
C ARG A 184 23.42 5.39 -23.92
N GLU A 185 23.55 6.47 -23.17
CA GLU A 185 22.63 6.80 -22.07
C GLU A 185 21.20 7.03 -22.58
N LEU A 186 21.05 7.81 -23.65
CA LEU A 186 19.73 8.09 -24.25
C LEU A 186 19.12 6.86 -24.91
N LEU A 187 19.91 5.98 -25.52
CA LEU A 187 19.42 4.69 -26.05
C LEU A 187 19.02 3.74 -24.91
N ALA A 188 19.74 3.73 -23.79
CA ALA A 188 19.37 2.95 -22.61
C ALA A 188 18.09 3.50 -21.96
N ALA A 189 17.95 4.83 -21.87
CA ALA A 189 16.73 5.49 -21.42
C ALA A 189 15.56 5.22 -22.37
N LEU A 190 15.78 5.27 -23.69
CA LEU A 190 14.77 4.92 -24.69
C LEU A 190 14.33 3.46 -24.56
N TRP A 191 15.27 2.54 -24.39
CA TRP A 191 14.99 1.12 -24.19
C TRP A 191 14.18 0.88 -22.91
N LEU A 192 14.55 1.54 -21.82
CA LEU A 192 13.86 1.46 -20.53
C LEU A 192 12.44 2.02 -20.62
N VAL A 193 12.28 3.21 -21.20
CA VAL A 193 10.98 3.87 -21.36
C VAL A 193 10.06 3.08 -22.30
N ARG A 194 10.59 2.53 -23.41
CA ARG A 194 9.83 1.63 -24.31
C ARG A 194 9.41 0.31 -23.66
N LYS A 195 10.11 -0.15 -22.62
CA LYS A 195 9.72 -1.33 -21.84
C LYS A 195 8.70 -1.03 -20.74
N LEU A 196 8.63 0.22 -20.29
CA LEU A 196 7.75 0.68 -19.20
C LEU A 196 6.41 1.23 -19.69
N ILE A 197 6.28 1.57 -20.98
CA ILE A 197 5.01 2.03 -21.58
C ILE A 197 4.34 0.87 -22.30
N PRO A 198 3.11 0.48 -21.94
CA PRO A 198 2.33 -0.48 -22.71
C PRO A 198 1.92 0.17 -24.04
N LEU A 199 2.65 -0.13 -25.11
CA LEU A 199 2.22 0.19 -26.46
C LEU A 199 1.27 -0.93 -26.90
N GLU A 200 -0.04 -0.69 -26.82
CA GLU A 200 -1.02 -1.58 -27.44
C GLU A 200 -0.90 -1.53 -28.96
N GLY A 201 -0.91 -2.72 -29.58
CA GLY A 201 -1.34 -2.89 -30.97
C GLY A 201 -0.46 -3.75 -31.87
N SER A 202 -0.54 -5.07 -31.70
CA SER A 202 -0.83 -5.97 -32.84
C SER A 202 -1.22 -7.34 -32.32
N TYR A 203 -2.54 -7.55 -32.26
CA TYR A 203 -3.14 -8.87 -32.30
C TYR A 203 -2.66 -9.60 -33.55
N TYR A 204 -1.95 -10.70 -33.36
CA TYR A 204 -1.94 -11.78 -34.34
C TYR A 204 -2.68 -12.97 -33.75
N ASN A 205 -3.70 -13.39 -34.49
CA ASN A 205 -4.54 -14.56 -34.26
C ASN A 205 -3.75 -15.73 -33.69
N SER A 206 -4.09 -16.15 -32.48
CA SER A 206 -3.76 -17.50 -32.03
C SER A 206 -4.83 -18.43 -32.57
N ALA A 207 -4.44 -19.18 -33.61
CA ALA A 207 -5.19 -20.33 -34.08
C ALA A 207 -5.43 -21.30 -32.91
N SER A 208 -6.62 -21.91 -32.94
CA SER A 208 -7.07 -22.96 -32.05
C SER A 208 -6.02 -24.06 -31.87
N ALA A 209 -5.64 -24.33 -30.62
CA ALA A 209 -4.97 -25.58 -30.25
C ALA A 209 -5.65 -26.12 -28.98
N THR A 210 -6.45 -27.16 -29.17
CA THR A 210 -7.00 -28.00 -28.12
C THR A 210 -5.89 -28.75 -27.38
N PRO A 211 -5.87 -28.80 -26.04
CA PRO A 211 -5.03 -29.74 -25.32
C PRO A 211 -5.66 -31.15 -25.34
N PRO A 212 -4.86 -32.23 -25.39
CA PRO A 212 -5.38 -33.58 -25.36
C PRO A 212 -5.81 -33.95 -23.94
N ILE A 213 -7.00 -34.54 -23.86
CA ILE A 213 -7.53 -35.23 -22.69
C ILE A 213 -6.73 -36.52 -22.50
N ILE A 214 -6.06 -36.67 -21.35
CA ILE A 214 -5.58 -37.97 -20.87
C ILE A 214 -6.45 -38.32 -19.66
N ILE A 215 -7.46 -39.16 -19.89
CA ILE A 215 -8.20 -39.85 -18.84
C ILE A 215 -7.37 -41.07 -18.45
N ASN A 216 -6.86 -41.08 -17.22
CA ASN A 216 -6.43 -42.32 -16.58
C ASN A 216 -7.31 -42.53 -15.34
N ASN A 217 -8.37 -43.32 -15.55
CA ASN A 217 -9.08 -44.02 -14.50
C ASN A 217 -8.13 -45.03 -13.86
N ILE A 218 -7.91 -44.92 -12.55
CA ILE A 218 -7.54 -46.06 -11.72
C ILE A 218 -8.50 -46.09 -10.55
N ASP A 219 -9.58 -46.83 -10.75
CA ASP A 219 -10.44 -47.32 -9.69
C ASP A 219 -9.61 -48.17 -8.72
N ARG A 220 -9.56 -47.73 -7.46
CA ARG A 220 -9.28 -48.61 -6.33
C ARG A 220 -10.32 -48.32 -5.25
N GLU A 221 -11.47 -48.97 -5.38
CA GLU A 221 -12.36 -49.21 -4.25
C GLU A 221 -11.70 -50.19 -3.27
N LEU A 222 -11.82 -49.89 -1.97
CA LEU A 222 -11.79 -50.82 -0.82
C LEU A 222 -12.13 -50.01 0.45
N PRO A 223 -12.67 -50.64 1.51
CA PRO A 223 -14.09 -50.61 1.86
C PRO A 223 -14.43 -49.65 3.00
N ILE A 224 -15.71 -49.27 3.01
CA ILE A 224 -16.41 -48.47 4.02
C ILE A 224 -16.40 -49.22 5.36
N LEU A 225 -15.73 -48.65 6.36
CA LEU A 225 -16.00 -48.93 7.77
C LEU A 225 -16.51 -47.65 8.40
N SER A 226 -17.84 -47.56 8.44
CA SER A 226 -18.61 -46.61 9.22
C SER A 226 -18.15 -46.66 10.68
N ARG A 227 -17.48 -45.60 11.11
CA ARG A 227 -17.45 -45.19 12.51
C ARG A 227 -18.08 -43.80 12.52
N GLU A 228 -19.17 -43.66 13.25
CA GLU A 228 -19.71 -42.36 13.64
C GLU A 228 -18.57 -41.58 14.30
N ARG A 229 -18.05 -40.58 13.58
CA ARG A 229 -16.99 -39.68 14.04
C ARG A 229 -17.64 -38.35 14.42
N PRO A 230 -17.10 -37.63 15.43
CA PRO A 230 -17.61 -36.31 15.79
C PRO A 230 -17.61 -35.40 14.55
N LEU A 231 -18.65 -34.57 14.42
CA LEU A 231 -18.80 -33.60 13.33
C LEU A 231 -17.52 -32.75 13.24
N CYS A 232 -16.84 -32.79 12.09
CA CYS A 232 -15.51 -32.17 11.87
C CYS A 232 -15.49 -30.68 12.24
N VAL A 233 -16.62 -30.00 12.02
CA VAL A 233 -16.81 -28.58 12.34
C VAL A 233 -16.85 -28.33 13.86
N SER A 234 -17.47 -29.22 14.64
CA SER A 234 -17.47 -29.10 16.09
C SER A 234 -16.05 -29.20 16.65
N ALA A 235 -15.19 -30.04 16.06
CA ALA A 235 -13.80 -30.19 16.49
C ALA A 235 -13.01 -28.87 16.32
N VAL A 236 -13.15 -28.20 15.17
CA VAL A 236 -12.48 -26.92 14.87
C VAL A 236 -12.88 -25.83 15.85
N PHE A 237 -14.17 -25.72 16.17
CA PHE A 237 -14.63 -24.71 17.12
C PHE A 237 -14.20 -25.01 18.56
N GLU A 238 -14.22 -26.27 19.00
CA GLU A 238 -13.83 -26.64 20.37
C GLU A 238 -12.31 -26.54 20.59
N SER A 239 -11.50 -26.90 19.59
CA SER A 239 -10.03 -26.73 19.66
C SER A 239 -9.67 -25.25 19.73
N THR A 240 -10.29 -24.42 18.88
CA THR A 240 -10.11 -22.96 18.88
C THR A 240 -10.52 -22.33 20.21
N LEU A 241 -11.65 -22.77 20.78
CA LEU A 241 -12.12 -22.31 22.09
C LEU A 241 -11.14 -22.68 23.21
N ALA A 242 -10.56 -23.88 23.17
CA ALA A 242 -9.58 -24.32 24.16
C ALA A 242 -8.34 -23.40 24.17
N VAL A 243 -7.88 -22.97 23.00
CA VAL A 243 -6.73 -22.07 22.90
C VAL A 243 -7.06 -20.65 23.37
N ILE A 244 -8.21 -20.10 22.98
CA ILE A 244 -8.65 -18.74 23.34
C ILE A 244 -8.84 -18.55 24.86
N ARG A 245 -9.13 -19.62 25.61
CA ARG A 245 -9.29 -19.54 27.08
C ARG A 245 -7.99 -19.20 27.81
N SER A 246 -6.85 -19.52 27.22
CA SER A 246 -5.53 -19.26 27.79
C SER A 246 -5.09 -17.81 27.52
N PRO A 247 -4.27 -17.19 28.39
CA PRO A 247 -3.64 -15.91 28.09
C PRO A 247 -2.80 -16.02 26.80
N LEU A 248 -2.90 -15.02 25.93
CA LEU A 248 -2.16 -14.98 24.68
C LEU A 248 -1.04 -13.96 24.78
N ILE A 249 0.19 -14.41 24.63
CA ILE A 249 1.37 -13.55 24.59
C ILE A 249 1.73 -13.32 23.13
N ASN A 250 1.74 -12.06 22.72
CA ASN A 250 2.24 -11.70 21.41
C ASN A 250 3.77 -11.85 21.38
N ARG A 251 4.26 -12.92 20.75
CA ARG A 251 5.71 -13.12 20.48
C ARG A 251 6.10 -12.79 19.05
N THR A 252 5.16 -12.28 18.26
CA THR A 252 5.49 -11.75 16.95
C THR A 252 6.29 -10.45 17.10
N LYS A 253 7.00 -10.04 16.05
CA LYS A 253 7.65 -8.73 15.99
C LYS A 253 6.67 -7.61 15.57
N ILE A 254 5.37 -7.92 15.56
CA ILE A 254 4.30 -7.07 15.03
C ILE A 254 3.43 -6.65 16.22
N SER A 255 3.19 -5.35 16.38
CA SER A 255 2.26 -4.86 17.39
C SER A 255 0.81 -5.09 16.91
N PHE A 256 -0.04 -5.70 17.72
CA PHE A 256 -1.46 -5.87 17.42
C PHE A 256 -2.32 -4.91 18.24
N GLU A 257 -3.48 -4.56 17.70
CA GLU A 257 -4.43 -3.64 18.33
C GLU A 257 -4.94 -4.25 19.65
N ILE A 258 -5.23 -5.55 19.63
CA ILE A 258 -5.70 -6.31 20.81
C ILE A 258 -4.68 -6.37 21.95
N ASP A 259 -3.39 -6.07 21.71
CA ASP A 259 -2.34 -6.08 22.75
C ASP A 259 -2.59 -5.00 23.82
N VAL A 260 -3.32 -3.94 23.46
CA VAL A 260 -3.66 -2.85 24.38
C VAL A 260 -4.61 -3.32 25.50
N LEU A 261 -5.43 -4.34 25.21
CA LEU A 261 -6.46 -4.84 26.12
C LEU A 261 -5.87 -5.67 27.27
N GLN A 262 -6.52 -5.63 28.44
CA GLN A 262 -6.23 -6.55 29.54
C GLN A 262 -6.46 -8.00 29.11
N ASP A 263 -5.71 -8.95 29.68
CA ASP A 263 -5.78 -10.38 29.29
C ASP A 263 -7.20 -10.97 29.40
N ASN A 264 -8.01 -10.53 30.37
CA ASN A 264 -9.39 -10.96 30.48
C ASN A 264 -10.29 -10.36 29.38
N ARG A 265 -10.14 -9.06 29.07
CA ARG A 265 -10.91 -8.37 28.02
C ARG A 265 -10.54 -8.85 26.62
N GLN A 266 -9.26 -9.12 26.39
CA GLN A 266 -8.77 -9.73 25.15
C GLN A 266 -9.43 -11.09 24.92
N ARG A 267 -9.39 -11.99 25.92
CA ARG A 267 -10.03 -13.31 25.81
C ARG A 267 -11.54 -13.24 25.62
N GLU A 268 -12.19 -12.31 26.33
CA GLU A 268 -13.61 -12.05 26.18
C GLU A 268 -13.96 -11.62 24.75
N LEU A 269 -13.19 -10.69 24.18
CA LEU A 269 -13.39 -10.24 22.80
C LEU A 269 -13.22 -11.39 21.80
N LEU A 270 -12.15 -12.16 21.91
CA LEU A 270 -11.91 -13.32 21.04
C LEU A 270 -13.02 -14.37 21.15
N TYR A 271 -13.53 -14.60 22.37
CA TYR A 271 -14.67 -15.48 22.59
C TYR A 271 -15.95 -14.94 21.95
N LEU A 272 -16.24 -13.64 22.07
CA LEU A 272 -17.42 -13.02 21.45
C LEU A 272 -17.38 -13.16 19.93
N VAL A 273 -16.21 -12.99 19.31
CA VAL A 273 -16.05 -13.21 17.87
C VAL A 273 -16.30 -14.67 17.50
N LEU A 274 -15.71 -15.62 18.22
CA LEU A 274 -15.92 -17.05 17.99
C LEU A 274 -17.40 -17.45 18.12
N ASP A 275 -18.07 -16.97 19.17
CA ASP A 275 -19.50 -17.19 19.44
C ASP A 275 -20.37 -16.65 18.31
N GLU A 276 -20.09 -15.44 17.83
CA GLU A 276 -20.86 -14.81 16.77
C GLU A 276 -20.65 -15.50 15.40
N ILE A 277 -19.42 -15.94 15.10
CA ILE A 277 -19.13 -16.76 13.91
C ILE A 277 -19.92 -18.08 13.99
N ARG A 278 -19.88 -18.77 15.14
CA ARG A 278 -20.59 -20.04 15.32
C ARG A 278 -22.09 -19.89 15.08
N LYS A 279 -22.71 -18.85 15.65
CA LYS A 279 -24.14 -18.55 15.43
C LYS A 279 -24.49 -18.31 13.97
N ASN A 280 -23.69 -17.52 13.26
CA ASN A 280 -23.92 -17.26 11.84
C ASN A 280 -23.80 -18.55 11.01
N VAL A 281 -22.83 -19.42 11.32
CA VAL A 281 -22.70 -20.73 10.68
C VAL A 281 -23.92 -21.62 10.96
N ASP A 282 -24.37 -21.70 12.21
CA ASP A 282 -25.53 -22.51 12.60
C ASP A 282 -26.82 -21.99 11.93
N GLU A 283 -27.00 -20.67 11.87
CA GLU A 283 -28.11 -20.02 11.17
C GLU A 283 -28.09 -20.32 9.67
N MET A 284 -26.91 -20.21 9.02
CA MET A 284 -26.77 -20.55 7.59
C MET A 284 -27.06 -22.03 7.30
N ARG A 285 -26.63 -22.93 8.20
CA ARG A 285 -26.94 -24.37 8.13
C ARG A 285 -28.44 -24.62 8.26
N TYR A 286 -29.09 -23.95 9.22
CA TYR A 286 -30.53 -24.05 9.44
C TYR A 286 -31.34 -23.52 8.24
N LEU A 287 -30.94 -22.38 7.68
CA LEU A 287 -31.58 -21.76 6.52
C LEU A 287 -31.22 -22.44 5.19
N GLN A 288 -30.28 -23.39 5.18
CA GLN A 288 -29.80 -24.08 3.98
C GLN A 288 -29.34 -23.13 2.87
N VAL A 289 -28.56 -22.11 3.26
CA VAL A 289 -28.04 -21.10 2.32
C VAL A 289 -27.24 -21.76 1.21
N SER A 290 -27.50 -21.39 -0.05
CA SER A 290 -26.78 -21.93 -1.21
C SER A 290 -25.36 -21.39 -1.32
N SER A 291 -24.45 -22.13 -1.97
CA SER A 291 -23.04 -21.70 -2.13
C SER A 291 -22.90 -20.37 -2.89
N GLY A 292 -23.74 -20.12 -3.91
CA GLY A 292 -23.75 -18.85 -4.63
C GLY A 292 -24.24 -17.67 -3.78
N GLU A 293 -25.20 -17.92 -2.88
CA GLU A 293 -25.66 -16.91 -1.93
C GLU A 293 -24.61 -16.60 -0.86
N LEU A 294 -23.89 -17.63 -0.37
CA LEU A 294 -22.76 -17.44 0.53
C LEU A 294 -21.70 -16.54 -0.12
N THR A 295 -21.24 -16.87 -1.33
CA THR A 295 -20.21 -16.09 -2.03
C THR A 295 -20.60 -14.63 -2.22
N SER A 296 -21.86 -14.35 -2.56
CA SER A 296 -22.33 -12.98 -2.80
C SER A 296 -22.57 -12.17 -1.52
N ARG A 297 -22.86 -12.83 -0.38
CA ARG A 297 -23.16 -12.16 0.89
C ARG A 297 -22.05 -12.22 1.93
N LEU A 298 -20.99 -12.99 1.71
CA LEU A 298 -19.96 -13.25 2.73
C LEU A 298 -19.37 -11.97 3.34
N ASN A 299 -19.03 -10.98 2.52
CA ASN A 299 -18.47 -9.72 3.02
C ASN A 299 -19.47 -8.96 3.91
N LEU A 300 -20.77 -9.05 3.61
CA LEU A 300 -21.83 -8.47 4.45
C LEU A 300 -21.99 -9.25 5.75
N ILE A 301 -21.86 -10.58 5.72
CA ILE A 301 -21.92 -11.43 6.91
C ILE A 301 -20.74 -11.14 7.84
N ILE A 302 -19.52 -11.05 7.31
CA ILE A 302 -18.33 -10.72 8.10
C ILE A 302 -18.45 -9.33 8.72
N TYR A 303 -18.98 -8.37 7.98
CA TYR A 303 -19.28 -7.04 8.51
C TYR A 303 -20.31 -7.09 9.63
N ASP A 304 -21.42 -7.80 9.45
CA ASP A 304 -22.48 -7.95 10.46
C ASP A 304 -21.94 -8.62 11.74
N ILE A 305 -21.10 -9.65 11.61
CA ILE A 305 -20.38 -10.27 12.74
C ILE A 305 -19.56 -9.22 13.48
N TRP A 306 -18.72 -8.46 12.77
CA TRP A 306 -17.89 -7.41 13.37
C TRP A 306 -18.74 -6.35 14.08
N GLU A 307 -19.83 -5.90 13.46
CA GLU A 307 -20.74 -4.90 14.02
C GLU A 307 -21.38 -5.41 15.32
N LYS A 308 -21.97 -6.61 15.29
CA LYS A 308 -22.60 -7.24 16.46
C LYS A 308 -21.62 -7.45 17.60
N VAL A 309 -20.40 -7.93 17.30
CA VAL A 309 -19.34 -8.10 18.30
C VAL A 309 -18.93 -6.75 18.88
N THR A 310 -18.72 -5.72 18.05
CA THR A 310 -18.34 -4.38 18.51
C THR A 310 -19.37 -3.84 19.50
N ARG A 311 -20.67 -3.93 19.15
CA ARG A 311 -21.78 -3.50 19.99
C ARG A 311 -21.81 -4.25 21.32
N LYS A 312 -21.77 -5.59 21.26
CA LYS A 312 -21.86 -6.45 22.44
C LYS A 312 -20.65 -6.29 23.36
N PHE A 313 -19.44 -6.21 22.81
CA PHE A 313 -18.22 -6.02 23.60
C PHE A 313 -18.22 -4.68 24.33
N LEU A 314 -18.60 -3.60 23.64
CA LEU A 314 -18.73 -2.28 24.24
C LEU A 314 -19.87 -2.23 25.26
N GLU A 315 -21.00 -2.88 25.02
CA GLU A 315 -22.11 -2.97 25.97
C GLU A 315 -21.71 -3.65 27.29
N ILE A 316 -20.96 -4.76 27.22
CA ILE A 316 -20.54 -5.51 28.41
C ILE A 316 -19.45 -4.77 29.19
N ASN A 317 -18.44 -4.25 28.48
CA ASN A 317 -17.22 -3.76 29.11
C ASN A 317 -17.22 -2.26 29.37
N ALA A 318 -17.99 -1.53 28.58
CA ALA A 318 -18.27 -0.14 28.82
C ALA A 318 -19.62 -0.11 29.53
N SER A 319 -19.63 0.13 30.85
CA SER A 319 -20.81 0.65 31.57
C SER A 319 -21.14 2.08 31.11
N VAL A 320 -20.93 2.35 29.83
CA VAL A 320 -20.86 3.64 29.15
C VAL A 320 -22.11 3.82 28.30
N TYR A 321 -23.08 2.91 28.36
CA TYR A 321 -24.46 3.24 27.98
C TYR A 321 -25.04 4.43 28.76
N ASP A 322 -24.49 4.74 29.94
CA ASP A 322 -24.87 5.91 30.72
C ASP A 322 -24.21 7.23 30.26
N GLU A 323 -23.14 7.20 29.43
CA GLU A 323 -22.41 8.41 28.97
C GLU A 323 -22.32 8.53 27.43
N ILE A 324 -22.23 7.40 26.72
CA ILE A 324 -22.37 7.31 25.25
C ILE A 324 -23.80 6.85 24.98
N SER A 325 -24.61 7.75 24.43
CA SER A 325 -25.94 7.39 23.97
C SER A 325 -25.85 6.26 22.93
N LYS A 326 -26.84 5.35 22.91
CA LYS A 326 -27.06 4.38 21.82
C LYS A 326 -26.84 5.01 20.44
N GLY A 327 -27.32 6.24 20.27
CA GLY A 327 -27.16 7.04 19.05
C GLY A 327 -25.70 7.30 18.68
N LYS A 328 -24.89 7.77 19.61
CA LYS A 328 -23.48 8.07 19.35
C LYS A 328 -22.66 6.83 18.99
N LEU A 329 -22.96 5.68 19.58
CA LEU A 329 -22.30 4.43 19.17
C LEU A 329 -22.70 4.02 17.75
N ASN A 330 -23.97 4.22 17.37
CA ASN A 330 -24.43 3.96 16.00
C ASN A 330 -23.75 4.88 14.99
N GLU A 331 -23.59 6.16 15.33
CA GLU A 331 -22.88 7.14 14.51
C GLU A 331 -21.43 6.71 14.28
N ILE A 332 -20.69 6.35 15.34
CA ILE A 332 -19.29 5.90 15.23
C ILE A 332 -19.17 4.66 14.33
N ILE A 333 -20.02 3.66 14.53
CA ILE A 333 -19.98 2.43 13.72
C ILE A 333 -20.30 2.73 12.25
N LEU A 334 -21.21 3.67 12.00
CA LEU A 334 -21.58 4.08 10.64
C LEU A 334 -20.47 4.88 9.95
N GLU A 335 -19.80 5.79 10.68
CA GLU A 335 -18.68 6.60 10.18
C GLU A 335 -17.46 5.72 9.83
N GLU A 336 -17.13 4.74 10.67
CA GLU A 336 -15.96 3.88 10.49
C GLU A 336 -16.22 2.68 9.57
N ARG A 337 -17.45 2.49 9.11
CA ARG A 337 -17.91 1.31 8.34
C ARG A 337 -17.04 1.04 7.12
N GLU A 338 -16.90 2.03 6.25
CA GLU A 338 -16.25 1.87 4.96
C GLU A 338 -14.75 1.57 5.14
N ALA A 339 -14.09 2.32 6.02
CA ALA A 339 -12.68 2.15 6.33
C ALA A 339 -12.39 0.74 6.88
N ILE A 340 -13.15 0.28 7.89
CA ILE A 340 -12.96 -1.05 8.46
C ILE A 340 -13.24 -2.16 7.44
N GLN A 341 -14.28 -1.99 6.63
CA GLN A 341 -14.65 -2.99 5.64
C GLN A 341 -13.57 -3.14 4.56
N ILE A 342 -13.08 -2.03 4.00
CA ILE A 342 -12.10 -2.04 2.90
C ILE A 342 -10.70 -2.39 3.41
N GLU A 343 -10.26 -1.78 4.52
CA GLU A 343 -8.87 -1.89 4.95
C GLU A 343 -8.57 -3.10 5.83
N ILE A 344 -9.59 -3.71 6.45
CA ILE A 344 -9.40 -4.85 7.36
C ILE A 344 -10.20 -6.06 6.89
N LEU A 345 -11.53 -5.98 6.87
CA LEU A 345 -12.38 -7.16 6.74
C LEU A 345 -12.31 -7.82 5.36
N ASN A 346 -12.36 -7.04 4.28
CA ASN A 346 -12.28 -7.55 2.91
C ASN A 346 -10.91 -8.12 2.56
N LYS A 347 -9.86 -7.76 3.31
CA LYS A 347 -8.48 -8.24 3.11
C LYS A 347 -8.18 -9.54 3.84
N ILE A 348 -9.11 -10.05 4.68
CA ILE A 348 -8.91 -11.31 5.40
C ILE A 348 -8.99 -12.47 4.38
N PRO A 349 -7.89 -13.23 4.17
CA PRO A 349 -7.85 -14.27 3.16
C PRO A 349 -8.60 -15.54 3.60
N PHE A 350 -8.97 -16.38 2.63
CA PHE A 350 -9.57 -17.71 2.82
C PHE A 350 -10.90 -17.74 3.61
N THR A 351 -11.58 -16.60 3.73
CA THR A 351 -12.87 -16.52 4.41
C THR A 351 -13.94 -17.35 3.70
N LEU A 352 -13.99 -17.31 2.37
CA LEU A 352 -14.94 -18.11 1.60
C LEU A 352 -14.71 -19.61 1.76
N ASP A 353 -13.44 -20.04 1.72
CA ASP A 353 -13.07 -21.44 1.92
C ASP A 353 -13.46 -21.92 3.32
N LEU A 354 -13.18 -21.11 4.34
CA LEU A 354 -13.56 -21.40 5.73
C LEU A 354 -15.07 -21.53 5.86
N PHE A 355 -15.86 -20.54 5.43
CA PHE A 355 -17.32 -20.60 5.58
C PHE A 355 -17.94 -21.72 4.73
N SER A 356 -17.38 -22.01 3.56
CA SER A 356 -17.81 -23.17 2.75
C SER A 356 -17.56 -24.49 3.48
N TYR A 357 -16.39 -24.64 4.12
CA TYR A 357 -16.08 -25.79 4.97
C TYR A 357 -17.01 -25.86 6.20
N LEU A 358 -17.19 -24.75 6.92
CA LEU A 358 -17.99 -24.72 8.14
C LEU A 358 -19.49 -24.95 7.88
N VAL A 359 -20.05 -24.42 6.79
CA VAL A 359 -21.49 -24.57 6.49
C VAL A 359 -21.78 -25.91 5.83
N TYR A 360 -20.98 -26.34 4.84
CA TYR A 360 -21.30 -27.49 3.99
C TYR A 360 -20.49 -28.75 4.28
N GLU A 361 -19.46 -28.67 5.12
CA GLU A 361 -18.48 -29.77 5.33
C GLU A 361 -17.80 -30.18 4.01
N ASN A 362 -17.48 -29.18 3.19
CA ASN A 362 -16.77 -29.36 1.93
C ASN A 362 -15.29 -29.73 2.13
N SER A 363 -14.65 -30.21 1.07
CA SER A 363 -13.18 -30.31 0.99
C SER A 363 -12.52 -28.92 1.09
N LEU A 364 -11.25 -28.91 1.51
CA LEU A 364 -10.40 -27.72 1.45
C LEU A 364 -9.21 -28.00 0.55
N THR A 365 -8.85 -27.01 -0.27
CA THR A 365 -7.65 -27.06 -1.10
C THR A 365 -6.46 -26.57 -0.27
N ILE A 366 -5.48 -27.44 -0.07
CA ILE A 366 -4.24 -27.15 0.65
C ILE A 366 -3.08 -27.33 -0.34
N ASP A 367 -2.35 -26.25 -0.60
CA ASP A 367 -1.19 -26.23 -1.50
C ASP A 367 -1.50 -26.81 -2.90
N GLY A 368 -2.71 -26.54 -3.40
CA GLY A 368 -3.20 -27.01 -4.69
C GLY A 368 -3.78 -28.44 -4.69
N VAL A 369 -3.84 -29.11 -3.54
CA VAL A 369 -4.39 -30.46 -3.40
C VAL A 369 -5.69 -30.41 -2.61
N GLU A 370 -6.73 -31.07 -3.13
CA GLU A 370 -8.04 -31.14 -2.46
C GLU A 370 -8.03 -32.24 -1.38
N TYR A 371 -8.26 -31.85 -0.13
CA TYR A 371 -8.38 -32.77 1.01
C TYR A 371 -9.83 -32.92 1.44
N ARG A 372 -10.21 -34.14 1.81
CA ARG A 372 -11.55 -34.45 2.35
C ARG A 372 -11.81 -33.69 3.64
N ALA A 373 -13.06 -33.31 3.89
CA ALA A 373 -13.46 -32.53 5.06
C ALA A 373 -13.00 -33.10 6.42
N ASN A 374 -12.95 -34.43 6.53
CA ASN A 374 -12.58 -35.13 7.76
C ASN A 374 -11.09 -35.48 7.88
N ALA A 375 -10.26 -35.04 6.93
CA ALA A 375 -8.82 -35.23 7.01
C ALA A 375 -8.23 -34.36 8.14
N PRO A 376 -7.28 -34.87 8.93
CA PRO A 376 -6.68 -34.10 10.02
C PRO A 376 -5.99 -32.82 9.51
N GLU A 377 -5.45 -32.85 8.29
CA GLU A 377 -4.83 -31.68 7.64
C GLU A 377 -5.87 -30.58 7.35
N THR A 378 -7.06 -30.97 6.90
CA THR A 378 -8.18 -30.07 6.63
C THR A 378 -8.69 -29.41 7.90
N ILE A 379 -8.87 -30.19 8.98
CA ILE A 379 -9.29 -29.69 10.28
C ILE A 379 -8.27 -28.68 10.82
N ALA A 380 -6.98 -29.02 10.78
CA ALA A 380 -5.90 -28.14 11.23
C ALA A 380 -5.82 -26.85 10.40
N ARG A 381 -6.00 -26.94 9.07
CA ARG A 381 -6.01 -25.75 8.20
C ARG A 381 -7.22 -24.86 8.49
N ALA A 382 -8.42 -25.44 8.63
CA ALA A 382 -9.63 -24.72 8.98
C ALA A 382 -9.50 -24.01 10.33
N GLU A 383 -8.87 -24.66 11.31
CA GLU A 383 -8.56 -24.07 12.62
C GLU A 383 -7.66 -22.84 12.50
N ILE A 384 -6.57 -22.92 11.73
CA ILE A 384 -5.67 -21.78 11.49
C ILE A 384 -6.42 -20.62 10.83
N ILE A 385 -7.23 -20.89 9.80
CA ILE A 385 -7.99 -19.85 9.09
C ILE A 385 -9.04 -19.22 10.02
N LEU A 386 -9.73 -20.03 10.83
CA LEU A 386 -10.70 -19.54 11.83
C LEU A 386 -10.02 -18.66 12.89
N GLN A 387 -8.89 -19.09 13.44
CA GLN A 387 -8.12 -18.30 14.40
C GLN A 387 -7.64 -16.98 13.79
N ASN A 388 -7.22 -16.99 12.53
CA ASN A 388 -6.84 -15.77 11.81
C ASN A 388 -8.03 -14.82 11.60
N LEU A 389 -9.20 -15.34 11.23
CA LEU A 389 -10.43 -14.55 11.10
C LEU A 389 -10.80 -13.89 12.43
N ILE A 390 -10.78 -14.67 13.52
CA ILE A 390 -11.06 -14.19 14.87
C ILE A 390 -10.08 -13.09 15.27
N HIS A 391 -8.79 -13.31 15.04
CA HIS A 391 -7.74 -12.36 15.34
C HIS A 391 -7.96 -11.01 14.61
N ASN A 392 -8.25 -11.04 13.31
CA ASN A 392 -8.43 -9.83 12.51
C ASN A 392 -9.73 -9.08 12.86
N ILE A 393 -10.84 -9.78 13.12
CA ILE A 393 -12.08 -9.13 13.59
C ILE A 393 -11.86 -8.50 14.98
N ALA A 394 -11.18 -9.18 15.90
CA ALA A 394 -10.86 -8.61 17.22
C ALA A 394 -9.97 -7.37 17.12
N ASN A 395 -8.99 -7.37 16.22
CA ASN A 395 -8.20 -6.16 15.93
C ASN A 395 -9.09 -5.04 15.38
N ALA A 396 -10.00 -5.32 14.43
CA ALA A 396 -10.93 -4.34 13.88
C ALA A 396 -11.84 -3.72 14.96
N VAL A 397 -12.35 -4.51 15.89
CA VAL A 397 -13.11 -4.00 17.05
C VAL A 397 -12.24 -3.07 17.91
N THR A 398 -10.98 -3.44 18.11
CA THR A 398 -10.04 -2.66 18.93
C THR A 398 -9.61 -1.36 18.24
N VAL A 399 -9.57 -1.30 16.90
CA VAL A 399 -9.38 -0.06 16.13
C VAL A 399 -10.46 0.97 16.49
N ILE A 400 -11.73 0.58 16.52
CA ILE A 400 -12.82 1.48 16.91
C ILE A 400 -12.58 2.06 18.30
N ILE A 401 -12.14 1.21 19.23
CA ILE A 401 -11.87 1.62 20.61
C ILE A 401 -10.71 2.63 20.66
N LEU A 402 -9.62 2.36 19.94
CA LEU A 402 -8.44 3.23 19.91
C LEU A 402 -8.71 4.56 19.21
N ASN A 403 -9.52 4.58 18.17
CA ASN A 403 -9.83 5.80 17.41
C ASN A 403 -10.81 6.70 18.16
N ASN A 404 -11.83 6.12 18.79
CA ASN A 404 -12.96 6.88 19.31
C ASN A 404 -12.93 7.06 20.84
N PHE A 405 -12.19 6.23 21.57
CA PHE A 405 -12.22 6.20 23.03
C PHE A 405 -10.85 6.34 23.71
N SER A 406 -9.80 6.77 23.00
CA SER A 406 -8.46 6.95 23.58
C SER A 406 -8.41 7.95 24.74
N GLU A 407 -9.25 8.99 24.71
CA GLU A 407 -9.27 10.05 25.72
C GLU A 407 -10.17 9.71 26.91
N SER A 408 -10.99 8.67 26.82
CA SER A 408 -11.90 8.29 27.90
C SER A 408 -11.17 7.53 29.00
N GLU A 409 -10.94 8.21 30.13
CA GLU A 409 -10.24 7.63 31.28
C GLU A 409 -10.94 6.40 31.86
N ARG A 410 -12.28 6.40 31.87
CA ARG A 410 -13.08 5.27 32.35
C ARG A 410 -12.92 4.04 31.47
N ILE A 411 -12.91 4.24 30.14
CA ILE A 411 -12.73 3.16 29.16
C ILE A 411 -11.31 2.61 29.27
N LYS A 412 -10.29 3.49 29.35
CA LYS A 412 -8.90 3.08 29.55
C LYS A 412 -8.74 2.22 30.80
N GLN A 413 -9.27 2.64 31.95
CA GLN A 413 -9.16 1.90 33.22
C GLN A 413 -9.81 0.50 33.17
N LYS A 414 -10.89 0.34 32.42
CA LYS A 414 -11.61 -0.93 32.30
C LYS A 414 -11.03 -1.86 31.24
N LEU A 415 -10.64 -1.31 30.09
CA LEU A 415 -10.25 -2.10 28.93
C LEU A 415 -8.74 -2.33 28.85
N TYR A 416 -7.94 -1.32 29.18
CA TYR A 416 -6.52 -1.33 28.83
C TYR A 416 -5.66 -1.90 29.94
N ARG A 417 -4.53 -2.50 29.56
CA ARG A 417 -3.48 -2.87 30.52
C ARG A 417 -2.99 -1.61 31.25
N SER A 418 -2.52 -1.79 32.49
CA SER A 418 -2.08 -0.68 33.35
C SER A 418 -0.99 0.19 32.70
N GLU A 419 -0.13 -0.39 31.88
CA GLU A 419 0.92 0.33 31.14
C GLU A 419 0.40 1.31 30.08
N PHE A 420 -0.79 1.06 29.52
CA PHE A 420 -1.42 1.91 28.51
C PHE A 420 -2.36 2.97 29.10
N LEU A 421 -2.54 3.01 30.42
CA LEU A 421 -3.19 4.15 31.10
C LEU A 421 -2.33 5.42 30.99
N ILE A 422 -1.01 5.25 30.91
CA ILE A 422 -0.07 6.34 30.70
C ILE A 422 -0.21 6.84 29.26
N ALA A 423 -0.64 8.09 29.08
CA ALA A 423 -0.89 8.70 27.77
C ALA A 423 0.29 8.54 26.78
N ARG A 424 1.54 8.68 27.26
CA ARG A 424 2.73 8.51 26.42
C ARG A 424 2.90 7.08 25.88
N LYS A 425 2.55 6.06 26.67
CA LYS A 425 2.63 4.66 26.25
C LYS A 425 1.52 4.34 25.23
N LEU A 426 0.32 4.87 25.44
CA LEU A 426 -0.79 4.76 24.50
C LEU A 426 -0.47 5.45 23.15
N ALA A 427 0.13 6.65 23.18
CA ALA A 427 0.58 7.32 21.97
C ALA A 427 1.68 6.52 21.23
N LYS A 428 2.58 5.88 21.98
CA LYS A 428 3.63 5.04 21.39
C LYS A 428 3.05 3.84 20.62
N ILE A 429 2.12 3.10 21.22
CA ILE A 429 1.50 1.95 20.55
C ILE A 429 0.68 2.39 19.33
N ARG A 430 -0.06 3.51 19.40
CA ARG A 430 -0.76 4.08 18.23
C ARG A 430 0.20 4.43 17.09
N ASN A 431 1.38 4.97 17.41
CA ASN A 431 2.41 5.25 16.42
C ASN A 431 3.01 3.96 15.83
N GLU A 432 3.26 2.95 16.65
CA GLU A 432 3.73 1.63 16.19
C GLU A 432 2.72 0.97 15.25
N LEU A 433 1.41 1.02 15.57
CA LEU A 433 0.33 0.55 14.71
C LEU A 433 0.27 1.34 13.39
N SER A 434 0.39 2.66 13.47
CA SER A 434 0.47 3.53 12.28
C SER A 434 1.65 3.19 11.37
N TRP A 435 2.79 2.78 11.94
CA TRP A 435 3.94 2.27 11.17
C TRP A 435 3.71 0.86 10.63
N LYS A 436 3.02 0.00 11.37
CA LYS A 436 2.60 -1.33 10.90
C LYS A 436 1.75 -1.20 9.65
N TYR A 437 0.71 -0.36 9.62
CA TYR A 437 -0.15 -0.19 8.45
C TYR A 437 0.63 0.31 7.22
N ARG A 438 1.49 1.30 7.39
CA ARG A 438 2.36 1.79 6.29
C ARG A 438 3.31 0.71 5.78
N ARG A 439 3.94 -0.04 6.70
CA ARG A 439 4.81 -1.17 6.33
C ARG A 439 4.03 -2.25 5.61
N GLN A 440 2.81 -2.54 6.05
CA GLN A 440 1.93 -3.52 5.43
C GLN A 440 1.64 -3.11 3.98
N GLN A 441 1.07 -1.93 3.79
CA GLN A 441 0.65 -1.41 2.49
C GLN A 441 1.81 -1.26 1.50
N TYR A 442 2.95 -0.72 1.93
CA TYR A 442 4.02 -0.34 1.00
C TYR A 442 5.13 -1.38 0.84
N TRP A 443 5.24 -2.35 1.74
CA TRP A 443 6.36 -3.30 1.71
C TRP A 443 5.93 -4.76 1.89
N GLN A 444 5.24 -5.07 3.00
CA GLN A 444 4.96 -6.45 3.36
C GLN A 444 3.92 -7.09 2.43
N GLU A 445 2.82 -6.41 2.14
CA GLU A 445 1.79 -6.91 1.21
C GLU A 445 2.31 -7.07 -0.23
N PRO A 446 3.02 -6.09 -0.83
CA PRO A 446 3.67 -6.30 -2.13
C PRO A 446 4.65 -7.47 -2.15
N LYS A 447 5.42 -7.63 -1.06
CA LYS A 447 6.33 -8.75 -0.90
C LYS A 447 5.57 -10.07 -0.82
N ASP A 448 4.50 -10.14 -0.04
CA ASP A 448 3.68 -11.35 0.12
C ASP A 448 2.96 -11.72 -1.19
N ILE A 449 2.50 -10.73 -1.95
CA ILE A 449 1.94 -10.92 -3.30
C ILE A 449 3.01 -11.48 -4.25
N PHE A 450 4.22 -10.89 -4.25
CA PHE A 450 5.34 -11.35 -5.07
C PHE A 450 5.79 -12.78 -4.71
N GLU A 451 5.85 -13.10 -3.41
CA GLU A 451 6.19 -14.44 -2.89
C GLU A 451 5.01 -15.43 -2.96
N SER A 452 3.84 -15.01 -3.48
CA SER A 452 2.61 -15.83 -3.59
C SER A 452 2.21 -16.46 -2.26
N GLN A 453 2.20 -15.66 -1.21
CA GLN A 453 1.84 -16.11 0.14
C GLN A 453 0.86 -15.17 0.83
N TYR A 454 0.15 -15.71 1.81
CA TYR A 454 -0.57 -14.94 2.83
C TYR A 454 0.02 -15.25 4.20
N GLN A 455 0.14 -14.21 5.03
CA GLN A 455 0.51 -14.37 6.44
C GLN A 455 -0.77 -14.55 7.26
N LEU A 456 -0.92 -15.70 7.90
CA LEU A 456 -2.01 -15.99 8.83
C LEU A 456 -1.51 -15.97 10.26
N PHE A 457 -2.34 -15.46 11.17
CA PHE A 457 -2.07 -15.50 12.61
C PHE A 457 -2.87 -16.60 13.27
N HIS A 458 -2.20 -17.45 14.02
CA HIS A 458 -2.82 -18.53 14.78
C HIS A 458 -2.24 -18.55 16.21
N TYR A 459 -2.89 -19.31 17.06
CA TYR A 459 -2.57 -19.41 18.47
C TYR A 459 -2.02 -20.81 18.77
N SER A 460 -0.81 -20.90 19.31
CA SER A 460 -0.19 -22.15 19.76
C SER A 460 0.50 -21.93 21.08
N ASP A 461 0.31 -22.83 22.04
CA ASP A 461 1.00 -22.82 23.34
C ASP A 461 0.89 -21.50 24.12
N GLY A 462 -0.24 -20.79 23.97
CA GLY A 462 -0.47 -19.48 24.61
C GLY A 462 0.27 -18.33 23.92
N GLU A 463 0.77 -18.54 22.71
CA GLU A 463 1.48 -17.53 21.92
C GLU A 463 0.76 -17.25 20.60
N ILE A 464 0.82 -16.00 20.15
CA ILE A 464 0.41 -15.62 18.80
C ILE A 464 1.58 -15.90 17.85
N GLN A 465 1.34 -16.74 16.85
CA GLN A 465 2.32 -17.15 15.84
C GLN A 465 1.86 -16.72 14.44
N SER A 466 2.82 -16.56 13.54
CA SER A 466 2.60 -16.21 12.14
C SER A 466 2.97 -17.40 11.26
N LEU A 467 2.09 -17.78 10.35
CA LEU A 467 2.30 -18.83 9.37
C LEU A 467 2.11 -18.27 7.96
N ALA A 468 3.13 -18.43 7.12
CA ALA A 468 3.03 -18.12 5.70
C ALA A 468 2.43 -19.31 4.95
N ILE A 469 1.34 -19.08 4.22
CA ILE A 469 0.66 -20.08 3.39
C ILE A 469 0.76 -19.68 1.93
N TYR A 470 1.18 -20.62 1.09
CA TYR A 470 1.21 -20.42 -0.36
C TYR A 470 -0.21 -20.32 -0.93
N SER A 471 -0.43 -19.34 -1.80
CA SER A 471 -1.62 -19.23 -2.63
C SER A 471 -1.28 -18.46 -3.91
N PRO A 472 -1.77 -18.87 -5.10
CA PRO A 472 -1.54 -18.11 -6.32
C PRO A 472 -2.14 -16.70 -6.24
N ARG A 473 -1.30 -15.66 -6.36
CA ARG A 473 -1.70 -14.24 -6.27
C ARG A 473 -1.35 -13.43 -7.53
N GLN A 474 -1.40 -14.07 -8.69
CA GLN A 474 -0.97 -13.45 -9.95
C GLN A 474 -1.86 -12.25 -10.36
N GLU A 475 -3.17 -12.35 -10.15
CA GLU A 475 -4.09 -11.24 -10.46
C GLU A 475 -3.81 -10.02 -9.58
N GLU A 476 -3.56 -10.24 -8.29
CA GLU A 476 -3.18 -9.19 -7.34
C GLU A 476 -1.83 -8.56 -7.74
N LEU A 477 -0.84 -9.37 -8.10
CA LEU A 477 0.47 -8.91 -8.57
C LEU A 477 0.34 -8.01 -9.81
N ASN A 478 -0.52 -8.40 -10.76
CA ASN A 478 -0.80 -7.63 -11.97
C ASN A 478 -1.58 -6.34 -11.69
N SER A 479 -2.33 -6.29 -10.58
CA SER A 479 -3.12 -5.13 -10.16
C SER A 479 -2.33 -4.11 -9.32
N LEU A 480 -1.11 -4.45 -8.87
CA LEU A 480 -0.28 -3.54 -8.09
C LEU A 480 0.02 -2.26 -8.87
N THR A 481 -0.12 -1.11 -8.20
CA THR A 481 0.20 0.21 -8.75
C THR A 481 1.02 1.02 -7.76
N GLY A 482 1.66 2.11 -8.21
CA GLY A 482 2.37 3.04 -7.34
C GLY A 482 3.57 2.42 -6.60
N ILE A 483 3.70 2.74 -5.31
CA ILE A 483 4.80 2.25 -4.45
C ILE A 483 4.79 0.71 -4.32
N PRO A 484 3.66 0.03 -4.06
CA PRO A 484 3.57 -1.44 -4.09
C PRO A 484 4.21 -2.08 -5.33
N TRP A 485 3.91 -1.54 -6.51
CA TRP A 485 4.46 -2.02 -7.78
C TRP A 485 5.97 -1.77 -7.90
N LEU A 486 6.46 -0.62 -7.43
CA LEU A 486 7.91 -0.37 -7.41
C LEU A 486 8.64 -1.36 -6.50
N VAL A 487 8.03 -1.75 -5.37
CA VAL A 487 8.61 -2.74 -4.47
C VAL A 487 8.65 -4.12 -5.12
N SER A 488 7.59 -4.56 -5.83
CA SER A 488 7.64 -5.86 -6.53
C SER A 488 8.73 -5.88 -7.61
N ILE A 489 8.91 -4.79 -8.36
CA ILE A 489 10.02 -4.66 -9.32
C ILE A 489 11.38 -4.69 -8.61
N ALA A 490 11.52 -3.99 -7.49
CA ALA A 490 12.78 -3.99 -6.74
C ALA A 490 13.13 -5.40 -6.23
N LEU A 491 12.14 -6.19 -5.82
CA LEU A 491 12.30 -7.59 -5.43
C LEU A 491 12.70 -8.45 -6.63
N GLU A 492 12.03 -8.31 -7.78
CA GLU A 492 12.38 -9.03 -9.02
C GLU A 492 13.80 -8.67 -9.51
N LEU A 493 14.15 -7.39 -9.45
CA LEU A 493 15.47 -6.89 -9.83
C LEU A 493 16.55 -7.42 -8.88
N ARG A 494 16.28 -7.44 -7.57
CA ARG A 494 17.19 -8.03 -6.58
C ARG A 494 17.45 -9.50 -6.92
N ASP A 495 16.42 -10.28 -7.19
CA ASP A 495 16.57 -11.71 -7.43
C ASP A 495 17.27 -12.01 -8.76
N SER A 496 16.97 -11.24 -9.82
CA SER A 496 17.60 -11.35 -11.13
C SER A 496 19.04 -10.82 -11.19
N LEU A 497 19.40 -9.81 -10.38
CA LEU A 497 20.76 -9.29 -10.28
C LEU A 497 21.63 -10.05 -9.28
N SER A 498 21.05 -10.76 -8.31
CA SER A 498 21.80 -11.49 -7.27
C SER A 498 22.86 -12.47 -7.81
N PRO A 499 22.71 -13.16 -8.97
CA PRO A 499 23.76 -14.01 -9.51
C PRO A 499 24.90 -13.19 -10.16
N ARG A 500 24.55 -12.11 -10.87
CA ARG A 500 25.49 -11.29 -11.64
C ARG A 500 26.33 -10.38 -10.75
N LEU A 501 25.72 -9.78 -9.73
CA LEU A 501 26.44 -9.01 -8.70
C LEU A 501 27.40 -9.90 -7.90
N ARG A 502 26.97 -11.12 -7.51
CA ARG A 502 27.87 -12.09 -6.86
C ARG A 502 29.06 -12.46 -7.74
N ALA A 503 28.85 -12.63 -9.05
CA ALA A 503 29.94 -12.89 -9.99
C ALA A 503 30.90 -11.69 -10.09
N PHE A 504 30.37 -10.47 -10.18
CA PHE A 504 31.16 -9.23 -10.21
C PHE A 504 32.00 -9.04 -8.94
N PHE A 505 31.40 -9.19 -7.76
CA PHE A 505 32.12 -9.07 -6.49
C PHE A 505 33.15 -10.19 -6.28
N ARG A 506 32.95 -11.38 -6.86
CA ARG A 506 33.98 -12.43 -6.86
C ARG A 506 35.18 -12.04 -7.73
N VAL A 507 34.95 -11.42 -8.89
CA VAL A 507 36.01 -10.93 -9.78
C VAL A 507 36.76 -9.75 -9.15
N VAL A 508 36.05 -8.77 -8.60
CA VAL A 508 36.66 -7.63 -7.90
C VAL A 508 37.39 -8.09 -6.65
N GLY A 509 36.81 -9.00 -5.86
CA GLY A 509 37.46 -9.60 -4.70
C GLY A 509 38.75 -10.33 -5.05
N ASN A 510 38.75 -11.15 -6.11
CA ASN A 510 39.96 -11.79 -6.62
C ASN A 510 40.99 -10.76 -7.13
N GLY A 511 40.55 -9.68 -7.76
CA GLY A 511 41.41 -8.58 -8.22
C GLY A 511 42.06 -7.83 -7.06
N VAL A 512 41.29 -7.51 -6.01
CA VAL A 512 41.79 -6.85 -4.79
C VAL A 512 42.77 -7.77 -4.05
N VAL A 513 42.44 -9.05 -3.90
CA VAL A 513 43.35 -10.05 -3.30
C VAL A 513 44.62 -10.19 -4.14
N TYR A 514 44.54 -10.19 -5.46
CA TYR A 514 45.71 -10.22 -6.34
C TYR A 514 46.58 -8.97 -6.14
N ILE A 515 46.00 -7.76 -6.10
CA ILE A 515 46.74 -6.52 -5.87
C ILE A 515 47.42 -6.55 -4.48
N LEU A 516 46.70 -6.97 -3.44
CA LEU A 516 47.26 -7.05 -2.08
C LEU A 516 48.40 -8.07 -1.98
N ILE A 517 48.22 -9.28 -2.53
CA ILE A 517 49.21 -10.35 -2.39
C ILE A 517 50.38 -10.17 -3.37
N GLN A 518 50.10 -9.94 -4.66
CA GLN A 518 51.13 -9.94 -5.69
C GLN A 518 51.78 -8.58 -5.87
N VAL A 519 51.01 -7.49 -5.85
CA VAL A 519 51.58 -6.15 -6.12
C VAL A 519 52.19 -5.56 -4.85
N ILE A 520 51.40 -5.50 -3.77
CA ILE A 520 51.88 -4.96 -2.50
C ILE A 520 52.85 -5.93 -1.83
N GLY A 521 52.53 -7.22 -1.78
CA GLY A 521 53.41 -8.24 -1.20
C GLY A 521 54.78 -8.35 -1.89
N ARG A 522 54.84 -8.33 -3.24
CA ARG A 522 56.14 -8.30 -3.95
C ARG A 522 56.84 -6.96 -3.82
N GLY A 523 56.09 -5.85 -3.77
CA GLY A 523 56.65 -4.52 -3.54
C GLY A 523 57.38 -4.43 -2.19
N ILE A 524 56.74 -4.87 -1.11
CA ILE A 524 57.36 -4.95 0.22
C ILE A 524 58.55 -5.93 0.20
N GLY A 525 58.41 -7.08 -0.47
CA GLY A 525 59.50 -8.05 -0.61
C GLY A 525 60.73 -7.48 -1.31
N LEU A 526 60.56 -6.65 -2.34
CA LEU A 526 61.66 -5.97 -3.04
C LEU A 526 62.31 -4.88 -2.19
N VAL A 527 61.53 -4.12 -1.43
CA VAL A 527 62.06 -3.11 -0.50
C VAL A 527 62.86 -3.77 0.61
N ILE A 528 62.35 -4.84 1.22
CA ILE A 528 63.08 -5.61 2.24
C ILE A 528 64.37 -6.18 1.67
N ARG A 529 64.35 -6.69 0.43
CA ARG A 529 65.55 -7.20 -0.26
C ARG A 529 66.56 -6.09 -0.55
N GLY A 530 66.10 -4.92 -0.98
CA GLY A 530 66.94 -3.74 -1.22
C GLY A 530 67.58 -3.21 0.07
N VAL A 531 66.83 -3.17 1.18
CA VAL A 531 67.35 -2.77 2.49
C VAL A 531 68.35 -3.81 3.02
N LEU A 532 68.07 -5.11 2.90
CA LEU A 532 69.01 -6.18 3.27
C LEU A 532 70.31 -6.12 2.45
N GLN A 533 70.24 -5.81 1.16
CA GLN A 533 71.43 -5.62 0.32
C GLN A 533 72.20 -4.35 0.69
N GLY A 534 71.52 -3.25 1.02
CA GLY A 534 72.14 -2.01 1.49
C GLY A 534 72.79 -2.13 2.88
N VAL A 535 72.16 -2.86 3.81
CA VAL A 535 72.72 -3.14 5.14
C VAL A 535 73.86 -4.18 5.04
N GLY A 536 73.78 -5.13 4.11
CA GLY A 536 74.85 -6.10 3.85
C GLY A 536 76.17 -5.45 3.39
N ASN A 537 76.09 -4.42 2.54
CA ASN A 537 77.28 -3.69 2.09
C ASN A 537 77.91 -2.83 3.18
N THR A 538 77.12 -2.20 4.04
CA THR A 538 77.65 -1.38 5.15
C THR A 538 78.28 -2.24 6.26
N TRP A 539 77.82 -3.49 6.45
CA TRP A 539 78.46 -4.43 7.37
C TRP A 539 79.80 -4.99 6.86
N GLN A 540 80.02 -5.04 5.54
CA GLN A 540 81.34 -5.38 4.98
C GLN A 540 82.36 -4.24 5.18
N GLU A 541 81.96 -2.98 5.08
CA GLU A 541 82.84 -1.83 5.37
C GLU A 541 83.23 -1.74 6.85
N VAL A 542 82.33 -2.11 7.79
CA VAL A 542 82.64 -2.08 9.23
C VAL A 542 83.51 -3.26 9.67
N LYS A 543 83.45 -4.42 8.98
CA LYS A 543 84.40 -5.52 9.21
C LYS A 543 85.79 -5.27 8.59
N GLY A 544 85.89 -4.43 7.56
CA GLY A 544 87.18 -4.03 6.97
C GLY A 544 88.02 -3.08 7.84
N LYS A 545 87.43 -2.41 8.85
CA LYS A 545 88.11 -1.42 9.71
C LYS A 545 88.49 -1.93 11.11
N LYS A 546 88.31 -3.22 11.41
CA LYS A 546 88.83 -3.88 12.64
C LYS A 546 89.88 -4.96 12.36
N GLY A 547 90.47 -4.91 11.17
CA GLY A 547 91.59 -5.76 10.76
C GLY A 547 92.60 -4.97 9.95
N SER A 548 93.10 -3.87 10.52
CA SER A 548 94.38 -3.24 10.16
C SER A 548 94.93 -2.47 11.35
#